data_AF-A0A231HE99-F1
#
_entry.id   AF-A0A231HE99-F1
#
_cell.length_a   1.000
_cell.length_b   1.000
_cell.length_c   1.000
_cell.angle_alpha   90.00
_cell.angle_beta   90.00
_cell.angle_gamma   90.00
#
_symmetry.space_group_name_H-M   'P 1'
#
loop_
_entity.id
_entity.type
_entity.pdbx_description
1 polymer ?
#
loop_
_entity_poly.entity_id
_entity_poly.type
_entity_poly.pdbx_seq_one_letter_code
_entity_poly.pdbx_strand_id
1 'polypeptide(L)'
;MDRSTNHRLILNELRPKVPQGDDLETCSELINFVVRRSLRLTRDLQRYAGERKDLAPVASRLALAFAGLVANEAIEWVRRWPR
;
A
#
# COMPACT_ATOMS: atom_id res chain seq x y z
N MET A 1 -13.30 -5.98 -11.09
CA MET A 1 -12.22 -5.01 -11.36
C MET A 1 -10.95 -5.52 -10.71
N ASP A 2 -9.96 -5.83 -11.53
CA ASP A 2 -8.71 -6.43 -11.13
C ASP A 2 -7.81 -5.41 -10.39
N ARG A 3 -7.74 -5.51 -9.05
CA ARG A 3 -6.97 -4.60 -8.20
C ARG A 3 -5.45 -4.78 -8.35
N SER A 4 -5.01 -5.90 -8.94
CA SER A 4 -3.60 -6.18 -9.25
C SER A 4 -3.03 -5.17 -10.24
N THR A 5 -3.80 -4.86 -11.28
CA THR A 5 -3.37 -4.02 -12.41
C THR A 5 -3.14 -2.56 -12.00
N ASN A 6 -3.98 -2.01 -11.11
CA ASN A 6 -3.86 -0.63 -10.63
C ASN A 6 -2.57 -0.38 -9.82
N HIS A 7 -2.15 -1.34 -8.99
CA HIS A 7 -0.94 -1.15 -8.17
C HIS A 7 0.34 -1.12 -9.00
N ARG A 8 0.39 -1.85 -10.11
CA ARG A 8 1.58 -1.94 -10.97
C ARG A 8 1.77 -0.70 -11.84
N LEU A 9 0.67 -0.08 -12.28
CA LEU A 9 0.67 1.18 -13.04
C LEU A 9 1.16 2.35 -12.17
N ILE A 10 0.66 2.48 -10.94
CA ILE A 10 0.98 3.57 -10.03
C ILE A 10 2.49 3.61 -9.70
N LEU A 11 3.14 2.45 -9.53
CA LEU A 11 4.57 2.40 -9.20
C LEU A 11 5.49 2.87 -10.34
N ASN A 12 5.08 2.77 -11.60
CA ASN A 12 5.89 3.23 -12.74
C ASN A 12 5.78 4.76 -12.96
N GLU A 13 4.68 5.38 -12.51
CA GLU A 13 4.44 6.82 -12.64
C GLU A 13 5.05 7.62 -11.50
N LEU A 14 5.22 7.00 -10.34
CA LEU A 14 5.85 7.60 -9.18
C LEU A 14 7.37 7.54 -9.37
N ARG A 15 7.95 8.57 -10.01
CA ARG A 15 9.40 8.79 -10.10
C ARG A 15 9.84 9.79 -9.01
N PRO A 16 9.93 9.39 -7.73
CA PRO A 16 10.38 10.27 -6.65
C PRO A 16 11.81 10.75 -6.92
N LYS A 17 12.13 12.00 -6.54
CA LYS A 17 13.52 12.46 -6.52
C LYS A 17 14.19 12.01 -5.22
N VAL A 18 15.52 11.97 -5.27
CA VAL A 18 16.36 11.80 -4.09
C VAL A 18 16.48 13.15 -3.39
N PRO A 19 16.05 13.28 -2.13
CA PRO A 19 16.26 14.50 -1.36
C PRO A 19 17.74 14.86 -1.27
N GLN A 20 18.05 16.15 -1.13
CA GLN A 20 19.43 16.60 -1.04
C GLN A 20 20.12 15.99 0.20
N GLY A 21 21.25 15.33 -0.01
CA GLY A 21 22.04 14.68 1.05
C GLY A 21 21.72 13.21 1.24
N ASP A 22 20.66 12.70 0.62
CA ASP A 22 20.31 11.28 0.68
C ASP A 22 20.98 10.48 -0.43
N ASP A 23 21.19 9.20 -0.17
CA ASP A 23 21.66 8.22 -1.14
C ASP A 23 20.48 7.63 -1.95
N LEU A 24 20.67 7.53 -3.27
CA LEU A 24 19.63 7.05 -4.20
C LEU A 24 19.20 5.62 -3.90
N GLU A 25 20.16 4.74 -3.60
CA GLU A 25 19.88 3.32 -3.35
C GLU A 25 19.06 3.17 -2.07
N THR A 26 19.50 3.81 -0.99
CA THR A 26 18.83 3.82 0.31
C THR A 26 17.41 4.41 0.21
N CYS A 27 17.22 5.54 -0.50
CA CYS A 27 15.88 6.09 -0.74
C CYS A 27 14.98 5.09 -1.48
N SER A 28 15.52 4.44 -2.51
CA SER A 28 14.78 3.46 -3.30
C SER A 28 14.40 2.24 -2.47
N GLU A 29 15.30 1.76 -1.61
CA GLU A 29 15.03 0.66 -0.67
C GLU A 29 13.93 1.02 0.33
N LEU A 30 13.98 2.22 0.92
CA LEU A 30 12.97 2.68 1.87
C LEU A 30 11.58 2.76 1.24
N ILE A 31 11.47 3.37 0.05
CA ILE A 31 10.20 3.46 -0.67
C ILE A 31 9.65 2.07 -1.00
N ASN A 32 10.51 1.18 -1.52
CA ASN A 32 10.13 -0.20 -1.81
C ASN A 32 9.70 -0.96 -0.56
N PHE A 33 10.40 -0.79 0.56
CA PHE A 33 10.08 -1.43 1.82
C PHE A 33 8.67 -1.03 2.30
N VAL A 34 8.39 0.27 2.36
CA VAL A 34 7.09 0.80 2.80
C VAL A 34 5.96 0.28 1.90
N VAL A 35 6.11 0.40 0.58
CA VAL A 35 5.10 -0.07 -0.38
C VAL A 35 4.86 -1.58 -0.22
N ARG A 36 5.92 -2.39 -0.20
CA ARG A 36 5.79 -3.86 -0.08
C ARG A 36 5.13 -4.25 1.25
N ARG A 37 5.50 -3.59 2.35
CA ARG A 37 4.94 -3.88 3.67
C ARG A 37 3.45 -3.53 3.73
N SER A 38 3.06 -2.37 3.21
CA SER A 38 1.65 -1.95 3.12
C SER A 38 0.82 -2.91 2.26
N LEU A 39 1.33 -3.32 1.09
CA LEU A 39 0.65 -4.29 0.23
C LEU A 39 0.50 -5.67 0.88
N ARG A 40 1.48 -6.09 1.69
CA ARG A 40 1.38 -7.35 2.45
C ARG A 40 0.30 -7.25 3.52
N LEU A 41 0.32 -6.19 4.32
CA LEU A 41 -0.67 -5.95 5.37
C LEU A 41 -2.10 -5.89 4.79
N THR A 42 -2.32 -5.13 3.72
CA THR A 42 -3.63 -5.06 3.07
C THR A 42 -4.13 -6.43 2.60
N ARG A 43 -3.26 -7.27 2.03
CA ARG A 43 -3.63 -8.62 1.60
C ARG A 43 -3.96 -9.54 2.78
N ASP A 44 -3.17 -9.48 3.85
CA ASP A 44 -3.40 -10.29 5.04
C ASP A 44 -4.73 -9.92 5.72
N LEU A 45 -5.03 -8.62 5.83
CA LEU A 45 -6.31 -8.14 6.34
C LEU A 45 -7.49 -8.58 5.46
N GLN A 46 -7.35 -8.48 4.14
CA GLN A 46 -8.39 -8.92 3.20
C GLN A 46 -8.69 -10.40 3.33
N ARG A 47 -7.66 -11.24 3.44
CA ARG A 47 -7.81 -12.68 3.65
C ARG A 47 -8.49 -12.98 4.99
N TYR A 48 -7.95 -12.44 6.08
CA TYR A 48 -8.45 -12.71 7.43
C TYR A 48 -9.92 -12.28 7.62
N ALA A 49 -10.29 -11.12 7.08
CA ALA A 49 -11.66 -10.61 7.10
C ALA A 49 -12.58 -11.41 6.17
N GLY A 50 -12.09 -11.85 5.01
CA GLY A 50 -12.84 -12.71 4.09
C GLY A 50 -13.25 -14.03 4.74
N GLU A 51 -12.32 -14.69 5.43
CA GLU A 51 -12.56 -15.95 6.14
C GLU A 51 -13.58 -15.84 7.28
N ARG A 52 -13.78 -14.65 7.85
CA ARG A 52 -14.65 -14.40 9.01
C ARG A 52 -15.94 -13.68 8.67
N LYS A 53 -16.21 -13.45 7.38
CA LYS A 53 -17.36 -12.67 6.93
C LYS A 53 -18.68 -13.21 7.45
N ASP A 54 -18.83 -14.53 7.54
CA ASP A 54 -20.08 -15.16 7.98
C ASP A 54 -20.25 -15.13 9.50
N LEU A 55 -19.14 -15.18 10.26
CA LEU A 55 -19.14 -15.16 11.73
C LEU A 55 -19.20 -13.73 12.30
N ALA A 56 -18.59 -12.76 11.61
CA ALA A 56 -18.46 -11.38 12.06
C ALA A 56 -18.58 -10.40 10.88
N PRO A 57 -19.76 -10.27 10.25
CA PRO A 57 -19.93 -9.54 8.99
C PRO A 57 -19.60 -8.05 9.10
N VAL A 58 -20.00 -7.39 10.19
CA VAL A 58 -19.76 -5.96 10.41
C VAL A 58 -18.27 -5.70 10.63
N ALA A 59 -17.63 -6.43 11.55
CA ALA A 59 -16.21 -6.29 11.83
C ALA A 59 -15.34 -6.61 10.60
N SER A 60 -15.71 -7.64 9.83
CA SER A 60 -15.04 -8.01 8.59
C SER A 60 -15.13 -6.89 7.54
N ARG A 61 -16.30 -6.26 7.40
CA ARG A 61 -16.48 -5.10 6.50
C ARG A 61 -15.60 -3.92 6.91
N LEU A 62 -15.53 -3.61 8.20
CA LEU A 62 -14.67 -2.54 8.73
C LEU A 62 -13.19 -2.83 8.50
N ALA A 63 -12.75 -4.08 8.71
CA ALA A 63 -11.38 -4.50 8.43
C ALA A 63 -11.02 -4.39 6.94
N LEU A 64 -11.95 -4.73 6.04
CA LEU A 64 -11.77 -4.54 4.59
C LEU A 64 -11.68 -3.06 4.20
N ALA A 65 -12.48 -2.19 4.83
CA ALA A 65 -12.40 -0.74 4.61
C ALA A 65 -11.03 -0.19 5.06
N PHE A 66 -10.58 -0.59 6.26
CA PHE A 66 -9.26 -0.21 6.78
C PHE A 66 -8.12 -0.69 5.86
N ALA A 67 -8.19 -1.92 5.36
CA ALA A 67 -7.20 -2.44 4.41
C ALA A 67 -7.10 -1.57 3.14
N GLY A 68 -8.21 -1.00 2.68
CA GLY A 68 -8.26 -0.02 1.58
C GLY A 68 -7.59 1.31 1.94
N LEU A 69 -7.83 1.82 3.15
CA LEU A 69 -7.18 3.05 3.65
C LEU A 69 -5.65 2.90 3.66
N VAL A 70 -5.13 1.81 4.22
CA VAL A 70 -3.68 1.54 4.29
C VAL A 70 -3.04 1.49 2.90
N ALA A 71 -3.69 0.84 1.93
CA ALA A 71 -3.15 0.77 0.57
C ALA A 71 -3.10 2.15 -0.10
N ASN A 72 -4.15 2.95 0.06
CA ASN A 72 -4.21 4.30 -0.49
C ASN A 72 -3.19 5.22 0.18
N GLU A 73 -3.06 5.18 1.51
CA GLU A 73 -2.13 6.04 2.25
C GLU A 73 -0.67 5.76 1.86
N ALA A 74 -0.32 4.49 1.57
CA ALA A 74 0.99 4.15 1.06
C ALA A 74 1.28 4.80 -0.30
N ILE A 75 0.30 4.84 -1.20
CA ILE A 75 0.42 5.50 -2.51
C ILE A 75 0.53 7.02 -2.32
N GLU A 76 -0.31 7.62 -1.49
CA GLU A 76 -0.28 9.06 -1.19
C GLU A 76 1.01 9.48 -0.49
N TRP A 77 1.58 8.61 0.34
CA TRP A 77 2.89 8.84 0.92
C TRP A 77 3.98 8.91 -0.16
N VAL A 78 4.02 7.99 -1.11
CA VAL A 78 4.99 8.07 -2.23
C VAL A 78 4.73 9.30 -3.11
N ARG A 79 3.46 9.70 -3.32
CA ARG A 79 3.12 10.93 -4.07
C ARG A 79 3.62 12.21 -3.41
N ARG A 80 3.60 12.24 -2.08
CA ARG A 80 4.12 13.35 -1.25
C ARG A 80 5.63 13.30 -1.08
N TRP A 81 6.30 12.24 -1.52
CA TRP A 81 7.75 12.17 -1.49
C TRP A 81 8.35 13.34 -2.27
N PRO A 82 9.43 13.98 -1.77
CA PRO A 82 10.06 15.10 -2.46
C PRO A 82 10.32 14.81 -3.94
N ARG A 83 9.95 15.78 -4.76
CA ARG A 83 9.97 15.70 -6.22
C ARG A 83 11.04 16.53 -6.87
#